data_AF-A0A7X7VBA8-F1
#
_entry.id   AF-A0A7X7VBA8-F1
#
_cell.length_a   1.000
_cell.length_b   1.000
_cell.length_c   1.000
_cell.angle_alpha   90.00
_cell.angle_beta   90.00
_cell.angle_gamma   90.00
#
_symmetry.space_group_name_H-M   'P 1'
#
loop_
_entity.id
_entity.type
_entity.pdbx_description
1 polymer ?
#
loop_
_entity_poly.entity_id
_entity_poly.type
_entity_poly.pdbx_seq_one_letter_code
_entity_poly.pdbx_strand_id
1 'polypeptide(L)'
;MRKPRVDRSERREEISVLLRRLAFSQTALRLCADEGSSAQEGFLLRVLRSEAANREEVRKARYLREAGFPVYKTLEGYEYQNLRLPPTLARADLIAGSFIKDKKNLVLYRILYRVLGFLEEDKAFQLAFQNMG
;
A
#
# COMPACT_ATOMS: atom_id res chain seq x y z
N MET A 1 6.57 25.98 -34.77
CA MET A 1 7.16 25.47 -33.50
C MET A 1 8.07 24.28 -33.80
N ARG A 2 9.40 24.45 -33.78
CA ARG A 2 10.34 23.31 -33.93
C ARG A 2 10.29 22.51 -32.62
N LYS A 3 9.84 21.24 -32.68
CA LYS A 3 9.98 20.32 -31.53
C LYS A 3 11.46 20.27 -31.14
N PRO A 4 11.79 20.31 -29.83
CA PRO A 4 13.18 20.23 -29.40
C PRO A 4 13.78 18.94 -29.97
N ARG A 5 15.00 19.03 -30.50
CA ARG A 5 15.77 17.87 -30.92
C ARG A 5 16.13 17.09 -29.66
N VAL A 6 15.22 16.25 -29.19
CA VAL A 6 15.52 15.28 -28.14
C VAL A 6 16.54 14.33 -28.74
N ASP A 7 17.66 14.15 -28.04
CA ASP A 7 18.69 13.23 -28.46
C ASP A 7 18.12 11.82 -28.52
N ARG A 8 18.24 11.18 -29.69
CA ARG A 8 17.72 9.82 -29.90
C ARG A 8 18.43 8.82 -29.00
N SER A 9 19.68 9.12 -28.63
CA SER A 9 20.50 8.32 -27.73
C SER A 9 19.84 8.23 -26.34
N GLU A 10 19.41 9.37 -25.78
CA GLU A 10 18.72 9.43 -24.48
C GLU A 10 17.41 8.65 -24.50
N ARG A 11 16.61 8.79 -25.56
CA ARG A 11 15.34 8.05 -25.68
C ARG A 11 15.56 6.55 -25.75
N ARG A 12 16.60 6.10 -26.44
CA ARG A 12 16.93 4.68 -26.58
C ARG A 12 17.40 4.09 -25.26
N GLU A 13 18.20 4.85 -24.49
CA GLU A 13 18.60 4.43 -23.14
C GLU A 13 17.36 4.28 -22.23
N GLU A 14 16.46 5.26 -22.26
CA GLU A 14 15.23 5.19 -21.47
C GLU A 14 14.33 4.00 -21.87
N ILE A 15 14.17 3.76 -23.18
CA ILE A 15 13.46 2.58 -23.68
C ILE A 15 14.13 1.29 -23.18
N SER A 16 15.46 1.20 -23.19
CA SER A 16 16.19 0.02 -22.68
C SER A 16 15.87 -0.25 -21.22
N VAL A 17 15.95 0.78 -20.37
CA VAL A 17 15.65 0.70 -18.93
C VAL A 17 14.20 0.24 -18.70
N LEU A 18 13.24 0.82 -19.41
CA LEU A 18 11.83 0.44 -19.29
C LEU A 18 11.57 -1.00 -19.75
N LEU A 19 12.19 -1.44 -20.84
CA LEU A 19 12.08 -2.83 -21.31
C LEU A 19 12.60 -3.81 -20.25
N ARG A 20 13.76 -3.53 -19.61
CA ARG A 20 14.27 -4.38 -18.52
C ARG A 20 13.31 -4.41 -17.33
N ARG A 21 12.80 -3.24 -16.92
CA ARG A 21 11.84 -3.12 -15.80
C ARG A 21 10.53 -3.86 -16.07
N LEU A 22 10.11 -3.92 -17.32
CA LEU A 22 8.90 -4.62 -17.75
C LEU A 22 9.13 -6.10 -18.11
N ALA A 23 10.37 -6.61 -17.97
CA ALA A 23 10.79 -7.95 -18.37
C ALA A 23 10.59 -8.26 -19.86
N PHE A 24 10.71 -7.25 -20.71
CA PHE A 24 10.73 -7.41 -22.17
C PHE A 24 12.14 -7.66 -22.69
N SER A 25 12.23 -8.34 -23.83
CA SER A 25 13.49 -8.51 -24.55
C SER A 25 13.99 -7.17 -25.12
N GLN A 26 15.32 -7.04 -25.23
CA GLN A 26 15.96 -5.87 -25.84
C GLN A 26 15.88 -5.90 -27.39
N THR A 27 15.27 -6.93 -27.97
CA THR A 27 15.07 -7.05 -29.42
C THR A 27 14.27 -5.87 -29.97
N ALA A 28 13.27 -5.38 -29.22
CA ALA A 28 12.48 -4.22 -29.62
C ALA A 28 13.33 -2.95 -29.76
N LEU A 29 14.37 -2.78 -28.94
CA LEU A 29 15.29 -1.65 -29.02
C LEU A 29 16.18 -1.75 -30.25
N ARG A 30 16.64 -2.95 -30.62
CA ARG A 30 17.41 -3.18 -31.86
C ARG A 30 16.59 -2.84 -33.10
N LEU A 31 15.34 -3.29 -33.17
CA LEU A 31 14.43 -2.93 -34.27
C LEU A 31 14.20 -1.41 -34.35
N CYS A 32 14.09 -0.72 -33.21
CA CYS A 32 14.02 0.74 -33.20
C CYS A 32 15.34 1.42 -33.64
N ALA A 33 16.48 0.77 -33.40
CA ALA A 33 17.78 1.28 -33.81
C ALA A 33 17.98 1.19 -35.32
N ASP A 34 17.58 0.05 -35.89
CA ASP A 34 17.80 -0.32 -37.29
C ASP A 34 16.76 0.31 -38.23
N GLU A 35 15.47 0.26 -37.87
CA GLU A 35 14.35 0.66 -38.76
C GLU A 35 13.47 1.78 -38.18
N GLY A 36 13.66 2.12 -36.90
CA GLY A 36 12.78 3.03 -36.19
C GLY A 36 12.93 4.49 -36.60
N SER A 37 11.80 5.14 -36.86
CA SER A 37 11.70 6.60 -36.94
C SER A 37 11.63 7.22 -35.53
N SER A 38 12.03 8.49 -35.40
CA SER A 38 11.90 9.24 -34.12
C SER A 38 10.45 9.30 -33.61
N ALA A 39 9.45 9.25 -34.51
CA ALA A 39 8.04 9.23 -34.12
C ALA A 39 7.64 7.88 -33.50
N GLN A 40 8.12 6.77 -34.05
CA GLN A 40 7.90 5.42 -33.53
C GLN A 40 8.60 5.22 -32.18
N GLU A 41 9.86 5.66 -32.03
CA GLU A 41 10.57 5.65 -30.74
C GLU A 41 9.79 6.44 -29.67
N GLY A 42 9.29 7.63 -30.04
CA GLY A 42 8.48 8.45 -29.13
C GLY A 42 7.13 7.83 -28.78
N PHE A 43 6.51 7.07 -29.69
CA PHE A 43 5.28 6.32 -29.40
C PHE A 43 5.56 5.14 -28.47
N LEU A 44 6.57 4.32 -28.78
CA LEU A 44 6.99 3.19 -27.96
C LEU A 44 7.33 3.63 -26.54
N LEU A 45 8.07 4.71 -26.39
CA LEU A 45 8.41 5.26 -25.08
C LEU A 45 7.16 5.62 -24.26
N ARG A 46 6.15 6.25 -24.88
CA ARG A 46 4.87 6.54 -24.19
C ARG A 46 4.15 5.27 -23.76
N VAL A 47 4.11 4.25 -24.63
CA VAL A 47 3.49 2.95 -24.31
C VAL A 47 4.18 2.30 -23.11
N LEU A 48 5.51 2.20 -23.15
CA LEU A 48 6.29 1.58 -22.07
C LEU A 48 6.15 2.32 -20.74
N ARG A 49 6.13 3.66 -20.75
CA ARG A 49 5.88 4.46 -19.54
C ARG A 49 4.49 4.21 -18.96
N SER A 50 3.48 4.20 -19.82
CA SER A 50 2.09 3.95 -19.40
C SER A 50 1.92 2.56 -18.81
N GLU A 51 2.52 1.54 -19.44
CA GLU A 51 2.45 0.16 -18.95
C GLU A 51 3.20 0.00 -17.62
N ALA A 52 4.37 0.62 -17.46
CA ALA A 52 5.10 0.59 -16.20
C ALA A 52 4.30 1.22 -15.05
N ALA A 53 3.66 2.36 -15.29
CA ALA A 53 2.79 3.00 -14.31
C ALA A 53 1.57 2.12 -13.97
N ASN A 54 0.91 1.54 -14.99
CA ASN A 54 -0.23 0.65 -14.78
C ASN A 54 0.13 -0.57 -13.91
N ARG A 55 1.27 -1.21 -14.16
CA ARG A 55 1.74 -2.33 -13.33
C ARG A 55 2.00 -1.93 -11.88
N GLU A 56 2.49 -0.72 -11.63
CA GLU A 56 2.67 -0.22 -10.27
C GLU A 56 1.34 -0.01 -9.56
N GLU A 57 0.37 0.61 -10.23
CA GLU A 57 -0.96 0.82 -9.65
C GLU A 57 -1.68 -0.49 -9.38
N VAL A 58 -1.62 -1.44 -10.31
CA VAL A 58 -2.19 -2.79 -10.12
C VAL A 58 -1.49 -3.51 -8.96
N ARG A 59 -0.15 -3.42 -8.85
CA ARG A 59 0.59 -4.02 -7.72
C ARG A 59 0.19 -3.40 -6.38
N LYS A 60 0.11 -2.06 -6.29
CA LYS A 60 -0.33 -1.36 -5.09
C LYS A 60 -1.75 -1.76 -4.70
N ALA A 61 -2.69 -1.73 -5.65
CA ALA A 61 -4.08 -2.11 -5.41
C ALA A 61 -4.20 -3.57 -4.95
N ARG A 62 -3.44 -4.47 -5.56
CA ARG A 62 -3.37 -5.87 -5.13
C ARG A 62 -2.83 -6.00 -3.72
N TYR A 63 -1.70 -5.36 -3.39
CA TYR A 63 -1.15 -5.39 -2.04
C TYR A 63 -2.09 -4.79 -1.00
N LEU A 64 -2.79 -3.71 -1.32
CA LEU A 64 -3.80 -3.14 -0.43
C LEU A 64 -4.96 -4.12 -0.18
N ARG A 65 -5.39 -4.84 -1.22
CA ARG A 65 -6.44 -5.87 -1.11
C ARG A 65 -5.96 -7.09 -0.32
N GLU A 66 -4.75 -7.58 -0.60
CA GLU A 66 -4.15 -8.76 0.04
C GLU A 66 -3.73 -8.51 1.48
N ALA A 67 -3.30 -7.30 1.82
CA ALA A 67 -2.95 -6.93 3.19
C ALA A 67 -4.14 -7.05 4.15
N GLY A 68 -5.37 -7.15 3.62
CA GLY A 68 -6.56 -7.41 4.43
C GLY A 68 -6.72 -6.39 5.54
N PHE A 69 -6.27 -5.15 5.32
CA PHE A 69 -6.33 -4.11 6.34
C PHE A 69 -7.76 -4.06 6.87
N PRO A 70 -7.94 -4.02 8.20
CA PRO A 70 -9.25 -3.82 8.78
C PRO A 70 -9.91 -2.64 8.07
N VAL A 71 -11.10 -2.84 7.49
CA VAL A 71 -11.91 -1.77 6.90
C VAL A 71 -11.85 -0.57 7.84
N TYR A 72 -11.54 0.62 7.32
CA TYR A 72 -11.31 1.82 8.11
C TYR A 72 -12.47 2.02 9.10
N LYS A 73 -12.26 1.59 10.35
CA LYS A 73 -13.30 1.67 11.39
C LYS A 73 -13.24 3.07 11.94
N THR A 74 -14.23 3.88 11.60
CA THR A 74 -14.43 5.16 12.25
C THR A 74 -15.05 4.93 13.62
N LEU A 75 -14.86 5.89 14.53
CA LEU A 75 -15.57 5.94 15.80
C LEU A 75 -16.97 6.58 15.64
N GLU A 76 -17.41 6.82 14.41
CA GLU A 76 -18.70 7.40 14.08
C GLU A 76 -19.81 6.39 14.38
N GLY A 77 -20.82 6.80 15.14
CA GLY A 77 -21.87 5.90 15.62
C GLY A 77 -21.43 4.93 16.72
N TYR A 78 -20.18 5.01 17.23
CA TYR A 78 -19.75 4.20 18.37
C TYR A 78 -20.45 4.64 19.66
N GLU A 79 -21.03 3.69 20.39
CA GLU A 79 -21.68 3.97 21.67
C GLU A 79 -20.69 3.85 22.84
N TYR A 80 -20.47 4.97 23.52
CA TYR A 80 -19.44 5.08 24.56
C TYR A 80 -19.93 4.72 25.97
N GLN A 81 -21.21 4.36 26.14
CA GLN A 81 -21.81 4.13 27.46
C GLN A 81 -21.10 3.04 28.27
N ASN A 82 -20.59 2.01 27.58
CA ASN A 82 -19.90 0.89 28.20
C ASN A 82 -18.36 0.99 28.08
N LEU A 83 -17.84 2.11 27.60
CA LEU A 83 -16.40 2.33 27.48
C LEU A 83 -15.84 2.83 28.83
N ARG A 84 -15.04 2.00 29.48
CA ARG A 84 -14.29 2.39 30.68
C ARG A 84 -12.89 2.79 30.27
N LEU A 85 -12.57 4.07 30.40
CA LEU A 85 -11.22 4.60 30.17
C LEU A 85 -10.50 4.79 31.51
N PRO A 86 -9.17 4.57 31.56
CA PRO A 86 -8.36 4.99 32.69
C PRO A 86 -8.47 6.50 32.92
N PRO A 87 -8.35 6.97 34.17
CA PRO A 87 -8.39 8.41 34.47
C PRO A 87 -7.28 9.21 33.78
N THR A 88 -6.20 8.52 33.37
CA THR A 88 -5.05 9.10 32.66
C THR A 88 -5.26 9.26 31.15
N LEU A 89 -6.38 8.81 30.59
CA LEU A 89 -6.68 8.87 29.17
C LEU A 89 -8.05 9.51 28.94
N ALA A 90 -8.06 10.76 28.48
CA ALA A 90 -9.30 11.41 28.11
C ALA A 90 -9.84 10.86 26.78
N ARG A 91 -11.16 10.92 26.61
CA ARG A 91 -11.81 10.50 25.36
C ARG A 91 -11.35 11.34 24.16
N ALA A 92 -11.14 12.64 24.35
CA ALA A 92 -10.64 13.52 23.29
C ALA A 92 -9.26 13.08 22.81
N ASP A 93 -8.39 12.68 23.74
CA ASP A 93 -7.03 12.20 23.47
C ASP A 93 -7.02 10.88 22.70
N LEU A 94 -7.99 10.00 22.99
CA LEU A 94 -8.23 8.75 22.26
C LEU A 94 -8.66 9.02 20.81
N ILE A 95 -9.64 9.91 20.61
CA ILE A 95 -10.16 10.26 19.27
C ILE A 95 -9.09 10.98 18.44
N ALA A 96 -8.32 11.86 19.07
CA ALA A 96 -7.24 12.59 18.42
C ALA A 96 -6.00 11.73 18.12
N GLY A 97 -5.93 10.49 18.63
CA GLY A 97 -4.79 9.61 18.41
C GLY A 97 -3.49 10.09 19.07
N SER A 98 -3.59 10.91 20.11
CA SER A 98 -2.44 11.54 20.80
C SER A 98 -1.40 10.54 21.30
N PHE A 99 -1.83 9.35 21.71
CA PHE A 99 -0.97 8.24 22.15
C PHE A 99 0.04 7.78 21.09
N ILE A 100 -0.24 7.96 19.80
CA ILE A 100 0.68 7.63 18.70
C ILE A 100 1.91 8.55 18.75
N LYS A 101 1.67 9.86 18.93
CA LYS A 101 2.74 10.86 19.04
C LYS A 101 3.57 10.63 20.29
N ASP A 102 2.92 10.28 21.39
CA ASP A 102 3.55 9.99 22.68
C ASP A 102 4.25 8.62 22.74
N LYS A 103 4.18 7.82 21.68
CA LYS A 103 4.69 6.43 21.63
C LYS A 103 4.15 5.54 22.77
N LYS A 104 2.90 5.76 23.16
CA LYS A 104 2.20 4.98 24.19
C LYS A 104 1.36 3.88 23.52
N ASN A 105 1.46 2.66 24.02
CA ASN A 105 0.66 1.54 23.54
C ASN A 105 -0.71 1.53 24.23
N LEU A 106 -1.77 1.39 23.45
CA LEU A 106 -3.12 1.25 23.95
C LEU A 106 -3.58 -0.21 23.78
N VAL A 107 -3.93 -0.86 24.88
CA VAL A 107 -4.50 -2.22 24.87
C VAL A 107 -5.99 -2.12 25.17
N LEU A 108 -6.82 -2.44 24.18
CA LEU A 108 -8.28 -2.46 24.29
C LEU A 108 -8.73 -3.91 24.48
N TYR A 109 -9.42 -4.19 25.57
CA TYR A 109 -10.03 -5.51 25.82
C TYR A 109 -11.53 -5.35 26.06
N ARG A 110 -12.28 -6.37 25.65
CA ARG A 110 -13.70 -6.50 25.94
C ARG A 110 -14.00 -7.96 26.25
N ILE A 111 -14.90 -8.19 27.21
CA ILE A 111 -15.47 -9.51 27.44
C ILE A 111 -16.48 -9.77 26.30
N LEU A 112 -16.13 -10.68 25.39
CA LEU A 112 -17.03 -11.18 24.36
C LEU A 112 -18.03 -12.17 25.02
N TYR A 113 -19.25 -11.72 25.29
CA TYR A 113 -20.38 -12.65 25.37
C TYR A 113 -20.72 -13.07 23.94
N ARG A 114 -20.20 -14.23 23.56
CA ARG A 114 -20.37 -14.82 22.23
C ARG A 114 -21.77 -15.42 22.10
N VAL A 115 -22.67 -14.76 21.38
CA VAL A 115 -23.84 -15.44 20.79
C VAL A 115 -23.38 -16.10 19.48
N LEU A 116 -23.25 -17.42 19.55
CA LEU A 116 -23.19 -18.43 18.47
C LEU A 116 -22.33 -18.15 17.22
N GLY A 117 -21.28 -18.98 17.07
CA GLY A 117 -20.66 -19.31 15.78
C GLY A 117 -19.21 -18.83 15.61
N PHE A 118 -18.35 -19.71 15.09
CA PHE A 118 -16.95 -19.52 14.64
C PHE A 118 -15.79 -19.67 15.65
N LEU A 119 -15.53 -20.91 16.06
CA LEU A 119 -14.19 -21.51 16.30
C LEU A 119 -13.02 -20.69 15.70
N GLU A 120 -11.83 -20.57 16.29
CA GLU A 120 -11.06 -21.51 17.10
C GLU A 120 -9.78 -20.78 17.57
N GLU A 121 -9.23 -21.22 18.70
CA GLU A 121 -7.86 -21.02 19.18
C GLU A 121 -7.31 -19.59 19.43
N ASP A 122 -7.25 -19.22 20.71
CA ASP A 122 -6.18 -18.33 21.20
C ASP A 122 -5.84 -18.65 22.66
N LYS A 123 -5.25 -19.84 22.88
CA LYS A 123 -4.65 -20.22 24.18
C LYS A 123 -3.45 -19.34 24.58
N ALA A 124 -2.94 -18.53 23.65
CA ALA A 124 -1.83 -17.60 23.89
C ALA A 124 -2.20 -16.49 24.89
N PHE A 125 -3.46 -16.05 24.93
CA PHE A 125 -3.86 -14.93 25.78
C PHE A 125 -3.99 -15.29 27.26
N GLN A 126 -4.28 -16.55 27.59
CA GLN A 126 -4.37 -17.02 28.98
C GLN A 126 -2.98 -17.16 29.64
N LEU A 127 -1.93 -17.49 28.89
CA LEU A 127 -0.59 -17.63 29.44
C LEU A 127 0.06 -16.28 29.80
N ALA A 128 -0.27 -15.20 29.09
CA ALA A 128 0.28 -13.88 29.35
C ALA A 128 -0.22 -13.27 30.66
N PHE A 129 -1.44 -13.61 31.09
CA PHE A 129 -2.03 -13.07 32.33
C PHE A 129 -1.64 -13.83 33.59
N GLN A 130 -1.19 -15.09 33.50
CA GLN A 130 -0.72 -15.85 34.68
C GLN A 130 0.71 -15.51 35.12
N ASN A 131 1.50 -14.83 34.29
CA ASN A 131 2.92 -14.55 34.56
C ASN A 131 3.22 -13.11 35.00
N MET A 132 2.20 -12.32 35.36
CA MET A 132 2.35 -10.96 35.92
C MET A 132 1.68 -10.84 37.29
N GLY A 133 1.93 -11.83 38.16
CA GLY A 133 1.76 -11.71 39.61
C GLY A 133 3.05 -11.23 40.27
#